data_AF-A0A0A2M4Q8-F1
#
_entry.id   AF-A0A0A2M4Q8-F1
#
_cell.length_a   1.000
_cell.length_b   1.000
_cell.length_c   1.000
_cell.angle_alpha   90.00
_cell.angle_beta   90.00
_cell.angle_gamma   90.00
#
_symmetry.space_group_name_H-M   'P 1'
#
loop_
_entity.id
_entity.type
_entity.pdbx_description
1 polymer ?
#
loop_
_entity_poly.entity_id
_entity_poly.type
_entity_poly.pdbx_seq_one_letter_code
_entity_poly.pdbx_strand_id
1 'polypeptide(L)'
;MNVLMLILAVFATTNVLSQQPNTTRWVINKHKDSDTTTVKVNSTYFLLGTLNDYAGRNWGLKENLFDRYYPYEKPLMGFVDSFVKKDFKINLVEKDGCYFSNELYKKMNSFYKGNRIVDTLLFDNSQNKLSFLLGAYYRYGSKIGNGIYKIQLANSPKHNECYAILKQLNCKNIYFKRLDNIPTIYILYFEATGPILKYFDAIEPQKDKLFESFVESFRKSISVADFKELYKENQKDEHRMIISLFKSHK
;
A
#
# COMPACT_ATOMS: atom_id res chain seq x y z
N MET A 1 -48.18 -45.70 -11.63
CA MET A 1 -47.40 -46.32 -10.53
C MET A 1 -46.06 -45.60 -10.49
N ASN A 2 -45.77 -44.92 -9.39
CA ASN A 2 -44.58 -44.10 -9.13
C ASN A 2 -43.28 -44.89 -9.24
N VAL A 3 -42.17 -44.20 -9.59
CA VAL A 3 -40.89 -44.07 -8.84
C VAL A 3 -39.98 -43.17 -9.71
N LEU A 4 -39.83 -41.87 -9.39
CA LEU A 4 -38.81 -41.25 -8.53
C LEU A 4 -37.41 -41.09 -9.18
N MET A 5 -37.03 -39.82 -9.36
CA MET A 5 -35.69 -39.20 -9.34
C MET A 5 -34.48 -39.97 -9.92
N LEU A 6 -33.81 -39.35 -10.90
CA LEU A 6 -32.39 -39.01 -10.75
C LEU A 6 -32.01 -37.82 -11.65
N ILE A 7 -31.93 -36.64 -11.04
CA ILE A 7 -31.31 -35.44 -11.62
C ILE A 7 -29.81 -35.58 -11.39
N LEU A 8 -29.04 -35.89 -12.44
CA LEU A 8 -27.58 -35.75 -12.44
C LEU A 8 -27.22 -34.39 -13.04
N ALA A 9 -27.49 -33.34 -12.27
CA ALA A 9 -26.81 -32.07 -12.44
C ALA A 9 -25.37 -32.27 -11.98
N VAL A 10 -24.47 -32.44 -12.95
CA VAL A 10 -23.02 -32.37 -12.74
C VAL A 10 -22.71 -30.93 -12.34
N PHE A 11 -22.77 -30.66 -11.03
CA PHE A 11 -22.13 -29.50 -10.44
C PHE A 11 -20.63 -29.67 -10.65
N ALA A 12 -20.11 -29.08 -11.74
CA ALA A 12 -18.72 -28.70 -11.83
C ALA A 12 -18.48 -27.65 -10.74
N THR A 13 -18.15 -28.11 -9.54
CA THR A 13 -17.60 -27.26 -8.50
C THR A 13 -16.24 -26.78 -9.01
N THR A 14 -16.22 -25.57 -9.59
CA THR A 14 -15.00 -24.79 -9.59
C THR A 14 -14.59 -24.67 -8.13
N ASN A 15 -13.52 -25.37 -7.75
CA ASN A 15 -12.80 -25.10 -6.53
C ASN A 15 -12.24 -23.67 -6.62
N VAL A 16 -13.11 -22.68 -6.42
CA VAL A 16 -12.69 -21.38 -5.93
C VAL A 16 -12.17 -21.68 -4.55
N LEU A 17 -10.84 -21.84 -4.45
CA LEU A 17 -10.13 -21.78 -3.19
C LEU A 17 -10.54 -20.44 -2.56
N SER A 18 -11.57 -20.45 -1.71
CA SER A 18 -11.85 -19.30 -0.86
C SER A 18 -10.74 -19.32 0.18
N GLN A 19 -9.61 -18.72 -0.17
CA GLN A 19 -8.54 -18.46 0.78
C GLN A 19 -9.14 -17.53 1.83
N GLN A 20 -9.41 -18.06 3.02
CA GLN A 20 -9.79 -17.22 4.14
C GLN A 20 -8.69 -16.16 4.30
N PRO A 21 -9.04 -14.86 4.26
CA PRO A 21 -8.04 -13.81 4.38
C PRO A 21 -7.41 -13.87 5.77
N ASN A 22 -6.08 -14.04 5.83
CA ASN A 22 -5.31 -13.87 7.05
C ASN A 22 -5.50 -12.43 7.53
N THR A 23 -6.38 -12.25 8.51
CA THR A 23 -6.69 -10.96 9.11
C THR A 23 -5.85 -10.83 10.37
N THR A 24 -4.92 -9.89 10.37
CA THR A 24 -4.06 -9.62 11.51
C THR A 24 -4.55 -8.38 12.24
N ARG A 25 -4.77 -8.52 13.54
CA ARG A 25 -5.05 -7.38 14.40
C ARG A 25 -3.72 -6.68 14.70
N TRP A 26 -3.61 -5.43 14.27
CA TRP A 26 -2.47 -4.58 14.61
C TRP A 26 -2.84 -3.81 15.87
N VAL A 27 -2.14 -4.13 16.96
CA VAL A 27 -2.16 -3.35 18.20
C VAL A 27 -0.87 -2.57 18.22
N ILE A 28 -0.94 -1.24 18.15
CA ILE A 28 0.25 -0.39 18.23
C ILE A 28 0.00 0.62 19.35
N ASN A 29 0.92 0.61 20.32
CA ASN A 29 0.89 1.53 21.45
C ASN A 29 1.29 2.93 20.95
N LYS A 30 0.43 3.92 21.19
CA LYS A 30 0.84 5.33 21.11
C LYS A 30 1.85 5.60 22.23
N HIS A 31 2.96 6.25 21.90
CA HIS A 31 3.72 6.95 22.94
C HIS A 31 3.02 8.29 23.22
N LYS A 32 2.74 8.50 24.52
CA LYS A 32 1.94 9.55 25.15
C LYS A 32 0.43 9.43 24.92
N ASP A 33 -0.22 9.10 26.04
CA ASP A 33 -1.64 8.92 26.32
C ASP A 33 -2.30 7.64 25.75
N SER A 34 -2.97 6.94 26.67
CA SER A 34 -3.33 5.53 26.68
C SER A 34 -4.47 5.13 25.72
N ASP A 35 -4.43 5.57 24.47
CA ASP A 35 -5.37 5.14 23.44
C ASP A 35 -4.71 4.13 22.48
N THR A 36 -4.95 2.84 22.75
CA THR A 36 -4.54 1.75 21.85
C THR A 36 -5.45 1.75 20.62
N THR A 37 -4.97 2.33 19.53
CA THR A 37 -5.68 2.30 18.25
C THR A 37 -5.49 0.94 17.59
N THR A 38 -6.45 0.04 17.78
CA THR A 38 -6.43 -1.26 17.10
C THR A 38 -7.01 -1.13 15.69
N VAL A 39 -6.23 -1.48 14.67
CA VAL A 39 -6.69 -1.62 13.27
C VAL A 39 -6.64 -3.07 12.83
N LYS A 40 -7.63 -3.51 12.03
CA LYS A 40 -7.70 -4.87 11.49
C LYS A 40 -7.13 -4.85 10.08
N VAL A 41 -5.91 -5.31 9.90
CA VAL A 41 -5.26 -5.30 8.59
C VAL A 41 -5.45 -6.67 7.94
N ASN A 42 -5.99 -6.70 6.73
CA ASN A 42 -5.89 -7.88 5.88
C ASN A 42 -4.49 -7.92 5.29
N SER A 43 -3.71 -8.93 5.69
CA SER A 43 -2.29 -9.02 5.38
C SER A 43 -2.02 -9.18 3.90
N THR A 44 -2.93 -9.84 3.17
CA THR A 44 -2.78 -10.05 1.72
C THR A 44 -2.89 -8.73 0.98
N TYR A 45 -3.92 -7.92 1.27
CA TYR A 45 -4.10 -6.64 0.59
C TYR A 45 -3.10 -5.58 1.04
N PHE A 46 -2.68 -5.61 2.30
CA PHE A 46 -1.57 -4.77 2.75
C PHE A 46 -0.31 -5.02 1.92
N LEU A 47 0.12 -6.28 1.76
CA LEU A 47 1.27 -6.62 0.93
C LEU A 47 1.05 -6.23 -0.54
N LEU A 48 -0.15 -6.44 -1.07
CA LEU A 48 -0.49 -6.05 -2.44
C LEU A 48 -0.30 -4.53 -2.66
N GLY A 49 -0.65 -3.72 -1.68
CA GLY A 49 -0.42 -2.27 -1.69
C GLY A 49 1.06 -1.89 -1.66
N THR A 50 1.90 -2.66 -0.96
CA THR A 50 3.33 -2.37 -0.84
C THR A 50 4.16 -2.76 -2.06
N LEU A 51 3.67 -3.60 -2.98
CA LEU A 51 4.47 -4.11 -4.11
C LEU A 51 5.08 -2.99 -4.98
N ASN A 52 6.24 -3.25 -5.55
CA ASN A 52 6.86 -2.39 -6.55
C ASN A 52 6.30 -2.72 -7.93
N ASP A 53 5.41 -1.85 -8.42
CA ASP A 53 4.84 -1.98 -9.77
C ASP A 53 5.33 -0.86 -10.69
N TYR A 54 6.56 -0.38 -10.45
CA TYR A 54 7.26 0.50 -11.39
C TYR A 54 7.38 -0.20 -12.74
N ALA A 55 6.84 0.42 -13.79
CA ALA A 55 6.69 -0.15 -15.14
C ALA A 55 5.75 -1.37 -15.23
N GLY A 56 4.88 -1.55 -14.22
CA GLY A 56 3.93 -2.66 -14.15
C GLY A 56 4.49 -3.92 -13.52
N ARG A 57 3.61 -4.84 -13.14
CA ARG A 57 3.97 -6.02 -12.34
C ARG A 57 4.88 -6.99 -13.08
N ASN A 58 4.74 -7.09 -14.40
CA ASN A 58 5.46 -8.06 -15.23
C ASN A 58 6.82 -7.60 -15.75
N TRP A 59 7.23 -6.36 -15.47
CA TRP A 59 8.45 -5.81 -16.04
C TRP A 59 9.69 -6.36 -15.34
N GLY A 60 10.56 -7.05 -16.11
CA GLY A 60 11.84 -7.58 -15.61
C GLY A 60 11.70 -8.69 -14.57
N LEU A 61 10.57 -9.42 -14.57
CA LEU A 61 10.32 -10.52 -13.63
C LEU A 61 11.38 -11.62 -13.78
N LYS A 62 12.13 -11.82 -12.71
CA LYS A 62 12.90 -13.04 -12.48
C LYS A 62 11.96 -14.07 -11.86
N GLU A 63 12.20 -15.34 -12.14
CA GLU A 63 11.46 -16.43 -11.51
C GLU A 63 11.47 -16.26 -9.97
N ASN A 64 10.32 -16.44 -9.34
CA ASN A 64 10.14 -16.36 -7.88
C ASN A 64 10.41 -14.99 -7.24
N LEU A 65 10.61 -13.91 -8.01
CA LEU A 65 10.81 -12.56 -7.48
C LEU A 65 9.53 -12.02 -6.84
N PHE A 66 9.46 -12.02 -5.51
CA PHE A 66 8.33 -11.45 -4.78
C PHE A 66 8.26 -9.94 -4.98
N ASP A 67 9.31 -9.20 -4.58
CA ASP A 67 9.37 -7.74 -4.73
C ASP A 67 10.81 -7.20 -4.77
N ARG A 68 10.98 -5.98 -5.29
CA ARG A 68 12.25 -5.23 -5.35
C ARG A 68 12.15 -3.95 -4.55
N TYR A 69 13.21 -3.62 -3.83
CA TYR A 69 13.30 -2.46 -2.97
C TYR A 69 14.47 -1.55 -3.34
N TYR A 70 14.31 -0.25 -3.10
CA TYR A 70 15.42 0.69 -3.20
C TYR A 70 16.35 0.57 -1.98
N PRO A 71 17.63 0.99 -2.08
CA PRO A 71 18.57 0.88 -0.96
C PRO A 71 18.10 1.53 0.35
N TYR A 72 17.32 2.62 0.28
CA TYR A 72 16.76 3.28 1.45
C TYR A 72 15.50 2.60 2.01
N GLU A 73 14.94 1.62 1.31
CA GLU A 73 13.73 0.91 1.73
C GLU A 73 14.04 -0.27 2.68
N LYS A 74 15.25 -0.38 3.23
CA LYS A 74 15.61 -1.44 4.20
C LYS A 74 14.63 -1.53 5.39
N PRO A 75 14.15 -0.43 6.01
CA PRO A 75 13.13 -0.52 7.05
C PRO A 75 11.82 -1.14 6.57
N LEU A 76 11.39 -0.81 5.35
CA LEU A 76 10.22 -1.41 4.71
C LEU A 76 10.46 -2.90 4.43
N MET A 77 11.64 -3.27 3.92
CA MET A 77 12.03 -4.67 3.70
C MET A 77 11.92 -5.49 4.99
N GLY A 78 12.58 -5.04 6.07
CA GLY A 78 12.54 -5.75 7.36
C GLY A 78 11.12 -5.83 7.95
N PHE A 79 10.31 -4.80 7.72
CA PHE A 79 8.90 -4.82 8.10
C PHE A 79 8.14 -5.90 7.32
N VAL A 80 8.28 -5.93 5.99
CA VAL A 80 7.63 -6.91 5.12
C VAL A 80 8.09 -8.33 5.45
N ASP A 81 9.37 -8.56 5.68
CA ASP A 81 9.89 -9.89 6.04
C ASP A 81 9.30 -10.38 7.38
N SER A 82 9.32 -9.54 8.42
CA SER A 82 8.71 -9.87 9.72
C SER A 82 7.21 -10.17 9.58
N PHE A 83 6.52 -9.36 8.76
CA PHE A 83 5.10 -9.49 8.49
C PHE A 83 4.77 -10.78 7.75
N VAL A 84 5.55 -11.11 6.72
CA VAL A 84 5.41 -12.32 5.91
C VAL A 84 5.66 -13.57 6.76
N LYS A 85 6.73 -13.58 7.55
CA LYS A 85 7.04 -14.69 8.48
C LYS A 85 5.91 -14.93 9.48
N LYS A 86 5.35 -13.85 10.04
CA LYS A 86 4.29 -13.93 11.04
C LYS A 86 2.98 -14.45 10.44
N ASP A 87 2.52 -13.84 9.36
CA ASP A 87 1.15 -13.98 8.88
C ASP A 87 0.99 -15.02 7.76
N PHE A 88 2.06 -15.33 7.04
CA PHE A 88 2.05 -16.30 5.95
C PHE A 88 2.92 -17.52 6.25
N LYS A 89 3.75 -17.48 7.32
CA LYS A 89 4.68 -18.57 7.69
C LYS A 89 5.70 -18.87 6.60
N ILE A 90 6.06 -17.86 5.81
CA ILE A 90 7.00 -17.95 4.71
C ILE A 90 8.31 -17.27 5.11
N ASN A 91 9.43 -17.91 4.78
CA ASN A 91 10.75 -17.29 4.88
C ASN A 91 11.11 -16.72 3.51
N LEU A 92 11.37 -15.41 3.45
CA LEU A 92 11.85 -14.75 2.24
C LEU A 92 13.35 -14.96 2.08
N VAL A 93 13.80 -15.12 0.84
CA VAL A 93 15.22 -15.12 0.50
C VAL A 93 15.59 -13.73 0.00
N GLU A 94 16.52 -13.06 0.69
CA GLU A 94 17.04 -11.76 0.27
C GLU A 94 18.22 -11.93 -0.69
N LYS A 95 18.19 -11.23 -1.82
CA LYS A 95 19.34 -11.10 -2.72
C LYS A 95 19.28 -9.78 -3.47
N ASP A 96 20.36 -9.00 -3.42
CA ASP A 96 20.54 -7.75 -4.18
C ASP A 96 19.37 -6.76 -4.03
N GLY A 97 18.89 -6.53 -2.80
CA GLY A 97 17.75 -5.63 -2.53
C GLY A 97 16.39 -6.16 -3.02
N CYS A 98 16.31 -7.45 -3.33
CA CYS A 98 15.10 -8.14 -3.75
C CYS A 98 14.74 -9.25 -2.76
N TYR A 99 13.44 -9.50 -2.59
CA TYR A 99 12.95 -10.69 -1.92
C TYR A 99 12.42 -11.72 -2.91
N PHE A 100 12.76 -12.97 -2.68
CA PHE A 100 12.34 -14.12 -3.48
C PHE A 100 11.50 -15.08 -2.63
N SER A 101 10.40 -15.56 -3.20
CA SER A 101 9.55 -16.62 -2.66
C SER A 101 8.59 -17.09 -3.76
N ASN A 102 8.66 -18.37 -4.14
CA ASN A 102 7.75 -18.95 -5.14
C ASN A 102 6.28 -18.83 -4.72
N GLU A 103 6.00 -19.07 -3.44
CA GLU A 103 4.64 -19.04 -2.91
C GLU A 103 4.04 -17.63 -2.95
N LEU A 104 4.74 -16.63 -2.40
CA LEU A 104 4.25 -15.25 -2.45
C LEU A 104 4.28 -14.68 -3.86
N TYR A 105 5.26 -15.05 -4.67
CA TYR A 105 5.27 -14.68 -6.09
C TYR A 105 3.98 -15.13 -6.77
N LYS A 106 3.62 -16.41 -6.66
CA LYS A 106 2.38 -16.94 -7.26
C LYS A 106 1.14 -16.28 -6.66
N LYS A 107 1.07 -16.16 -5.33
CA LYS A 107 -0.08 -15.56 -4.63
C LYS A 107 -0.29 -14.10 -5.00
N MET A 108 0.76 -13.28 -5.05
CA MET A 108 0.61 -11.87 -5.39
C MET A 108 0.25 -11.70 -6.87
N ASN A 109 0.87 -12.48 -7.76
CA ASN A 109 0.60 -12.38 -9.19
C ASN A 109 -0.78 -12.90 -9.59
N SER A 110 -1.41 -13.78 -8.80
CA SER A 110 -2.80 -14.21 -9.08
C SER A 110 -3.83 -13.08 -8.98
N PHE A 111 -3.50 -11.96 -8.33
CA PHE A 111 -4.37 -10.79 -8.27
C PHE A 111 -4.30 -9.91 -9.53
N TYR A 112 -3.36 -10.18 -10.44
CA TYR A 112 -3.12 -9.36 -11.62
C TYR A 112 -3.59 -10.04 -12.91
N LYS A 113 -4.21 -9.24 -13.80
CA LYS A 113 -4.37 -9.58 -15.23
C LYS A 113 -3.62 -8.52 -16.03
N GLY A 114 -2.46 -8.90 -16.56
CA GLY A 114 -1.50 -7.93 -17.07
C GLY A 114 -1.02 -7.03 -15.94
N ASN A 115 -1.22 -5.72 -16.06
CA ASN A 115 -0.79 -4.73 -15.06
C ASN A 115 -1.93 -4.21 -14.16
N ARG A 116 -3.14 -4.78 -14.27
CA ARG A 116 -4.31 -4.35 -13.49
C ARG A 116 -4.64 -5.37 -12.41
N ILE A 117 -5.02 -4.89 -11.24
CA ILE A 117 -5.57 -5.74 -10.18
C ILE A 117 -7.02 -6.08 -10.55
N VAL A 118 -7.35 -7.37 -10.58
CA VAL A 118 -8.68 -7.87 -11.00
C VAL A 118 -9.50 -8.48 -9.87
N ASP A 119 -9.02 -8.40 -8.64
CA ASP A 119 -9.68 -9.00 -7.50
C ASP A 119 -10.86 -8.15 -7.01
N THR A 120 -12.07 -8.66 -7.18
CA THR A 120 -13.29 -7.97 -6.76
C THR A 120 -13.36 -7.83 -5.24
N LEU A 121 -12.79 -8.77 -4.49
CA LEU A 121 -12.76 -8.72 -3.02
C LEU A 121 -11.98 -7.51 -2.49
N LEU A 122 -11.02 -6.98 -3.25
CA LEU A 122 -10.36 -5.72 -2.92
C LEU A 122 -11.37 -4.57 -2.92
N PHE A 123 -12.30 -4.54 -3.88
CA PHE A 123 -13.24 -3.43 -4.10
C PHE A 123 -14.57 -3.59 -3.38
N ASP A 124 -14.94 -4.80 -2.95
CA ASP A 124 -16.22 -5.03 -2.27
C ASP A 124 -16.12 -4.89 -0.74
N ASN A 125 -14.92 -5.05 -0.18
CA ASN A 125 -14.71 -5.07 1.27
C ASN A 125 -13.91 -3.85 1.76
N SER A 126 -14.51 -3.05 2.64
CA SER A 126 -13.86 -1.84 3.19
C SER A 126 -12.55 -2.12 3.94
N GLN A 127 -12.42 -3.26 4.64
CA GLN A 127 -11.18 -3.63 5.32
C GLN A 127 -10.06 -3.91 4.31
N ASN A 128 -10.38 -4.57 3.20
CA ASN A 128 -9.41 -4.88 2.13
C ASN A 128 -8.92 -3.59 1.46
N LYS A 129 -9.85 -2.67 1.14
CA LYS A 129 -9.54 -1.32 0.64
C LYS A 129 -8.60 -0.56 1.56
N LEU A 130 -8.94 -0.50 2.85
CA LEU A 130 -8.13 0.21 3.85
C LEU A 130 -6.74 -0.44 4.02
N SER A 131 -6.66 -1.77 3.99
CA SER A 131 -5.40 -2.50 4.10
C SER A 131 -4.50 -2.26 2.87
N PHE A 132 -5.08 -2.31 1.66
CA PHE A 132 -4.36 -1.99 0.43
C PHE A 132 -3.85 -0.56 0.42
N LEU A 133 -4.73 0.40 0.74
CA LEU A 133 -4.36 1.81 0.78
C LEU A 133 -3.30 2.08 1.86
N LEU A 134 -3.36 1.38 3.00
CA LEU A 134 -2.32 1.43 4.03
C LEU A 134 -0.96 0.97 3.51
N GLY A 135 -0.90 -0.14 2.77
CA GLY A 135 0.33 -0.62 2.15
C GLY A 135 0.89 0.37 1.11
N ALA A 136 0.03 0.89 0.25
CA ALA A 136 0.41 1.91 -0.73
C ALA A 136 0.90 3.19 -0.05
N TYR A 137 0.23 3.63 1.01
CA TYR A 137 0.63 4.78 1.82
C TYR A 137 1.95 4.56 2.54
N TYR A 138 2.17 3.36 3.10
CA TYR A 138 3.41 3.07 3.82
C TYR A 138 4.63 3.31 2.92
N ARG A 139 4.60 2.75 1.71
CA ARG A 139 5.70 2.84 0.75
C ARG A 139 5.77 4.15 0.00
N TYR A 140 4.64 4.65 -0.51
CA TYR A 140 4.59 5.74 -1.49
C TYR A 140 3.95 7.03 -0.97
N GLY A 141 3.48 7.02 0.28
CA GLY A 141 2.69 8.10 0.83
C GLY A 141 3.48 9.11 1.67
N SER A 142 2.89 10.27 1.87
CA SER A 142 3.34 11.26 2.86
C SER A 142 2.16 12.02 3.47
N LYS A 143 2.29 12.42 4.72
CA LYS A 143 1.35 13.33 5.39
C LYS A 143 1.67 14.77 5.01
N ILE A 144 0.67 15.52 4.57
CA ILE A 144 0.81 16.93 4.17
C ILE A 144 0.49 17.82 5.38
N GLY A 145 -0.64 17.56 6.04
CA GLY A 145 -1.13 18.32 7.20
C GLY A 145 -2.66 18.40 7.23
N ASN A 146 -3.27 18.68 8.38
CA ASN A 146 -4.73 18.86 8.52
C ASN A 146 -5.58 17.71 7.96
N GLY A 147 -5.13 16.46 8.14
CA GLY A 147 -5.81 15.27 7.59
C GLY A 147 -5.67 15.09 6.08
N ILE A 148 -4.80 15.87 5.43
CA ILE A 148 -4.48 15.76 4.01
C ILE A 148 -3.23 14.89 3.82
N TYR A 149 -3.31 13.97 2.88
CA TYR A 149 -2.26 13.01 2.54
C TYR A 149 -1.97 13.02 1.05
N LYS A 150 -0.79 12.51 0.69
CA LYS A 150 -0.32 12.31 -0.68
C LYS A 150 0.06 10.85 -0.86
N ILE A 151 -0.23 10.27 -2.03
CA ILE A 151 0.39 9.05 -2.56
C ILE A 151 1.00 9.40 -3.90
N GLN A 152 2.30 9.12 -4.08
CA GLN A 152 3.05 9.46 -5.29
C GLN A 152 3.66 8.21 -5.92
N LEU A 153 3.29 7.92 -7.16
CA LEU A 153 3.59 6.69 -7.87
C LEU A 153 4.30 7.00 -9.20
N ALA A 154 5.53 6.52 -9.38
CA ALA A 154 6.28 6.69 -10.63
C ALA A 154 6.05 5.49 -11.56
N ASN A 155 5.65 5.74 -12.82
CA ASN A 155 5.38 4.74 -13.86
C ASN A 155 4.56 3.53 -13.39
N SER A 156 3.67 3.72 -12.40
CA SER A 156 2.90 2.62 -11.82
C SER A 156 1.43 2.76 -12.16
N PRO A 157 0.78 1.72 -12.71
CA PRO A 157 -0.65 1.73 -13.02
C PRO A 157 -1.54 1.75 -11.77
N LYS A 158 -0.96 1.43 -10.59
CA LYS A 158 -1.60 1.40 -9.27
C LYS A 158 -2.35 2.68 -8.89
N HIS A 159 -2.03 3.81 -9.51
CA HIS A 159 -2.72 5.08 -9.27
C HIS A 159 -4.22 4.97 -9.54
N ASN A 160 -4.65 4.13 -10.49
CA ASN A 160 -6.06 3.93 -10.80
C ASN A 160 -6.79 3.23 -9.65
N GLU A 161 -6.20 2.18 -9.11
CA GLU A 161 -6.74 1.44 -7.97
C GLU A 161 -6.79 2.32 -6.72
N CYS A 162 -5.72 3.09 -6.44
CA CYS A 162 -5.72 4.05 -5.34
C CYS A 162 -6.83 5.09 -5.50
N TYR A 163 -6.99 5.70 -6.69
CA TYR A 163 -8.04 6.69 -6.94
C TYR A 163 -9.45 6.10 -6.77
N ALA A 164 -9.71 4.93 -7.34
CA ALA A 164 -10.99 4.25 -7.21
C ALA A 164 -11.32 3.90 -5.75
N ILE A 165 -10.36 3.37 -5.00
CA ILE A 165 -10.52 3.05 -3.57
C ILE A 165 -10.82 4.31 -2.76
N LEU A 166 -10.10 5.41 -2.99
CA LEU A 166 -10.37 6.69 -2.30
C LEU A 166 -11.80 7.17 -2.53
N LYS A 167 -12.31 7.09 -3.77
CA LYS A 167 -13.71 7.42 -4.08
C LYS A 167 -14.69 6.50 -3.36
N GLN A 168 -14.44 5.19 -3.35
CA GLN A 168 -15.30 4.21 -2.69
C GLN A 168 -15.28 4.30 -1.15
N LEU A 169 -14.20 4.85 -0.58
CA LEU A 169 -14.09 5.16 0.85
C LEU A 169 -14.62 6.54 1.21
N ASN A 170 -15.35 7.18 0.27
CA ASN A 170 -16.00 8.48 0.45
C ASN A 170 -15.05 9.63 0.80
N CYS A 171 -13.80 9.61 0.30
CA CYS A 171 -12.96 10.80 0.32
C CYS A 171 -13.61 11.89 -0.56
N LYS A 172 -14.02 12.99 0.08
CA LYS A 172 -14.71 14.10 -0.59
C LYS A 172 -13.77 14.89 -1.50
N ASN A 173 -12.61 15.23 -0.98
CA ASN A 173 -11.58 16.00 -1.68
C ASN A 173 -10.48 15.05 -2.15
N ILE A 174 -10.37 14.87 -3.47
CA ILE A 174 -9.29 14.13 -4.12
C ILE A 174 -8.81 14.99 -5.30
N TYR A 175 -7.52 15.31 -5.31
CA TYR A 175 -6.87 16.00 -6.41
C TYR A 175 -5.82 15.09 -7.03
N PHE A 176 -6.01 14.77 -8.31
CA PHE A 176 -5.10 13.97 -9.10
C PHE A 176 -4.23 14.86 -9.98
N LYS A 177 -2.92 14.65 -9.94
CA LYS A 177 -1.93 15.36 -10.74
C LYS A 177 -1.05 14.33 -11.45
N ARG A 178 -0.94 14.47 -12.78
CA ARG A 178 -0.01 13.71 -13.61
C ARG A 178 1.12 14.64 -14.04
N LEU A 179 2.35 14.19 -13.90
CA LEU A 179 3.54 14.86 -14.40
C LEU A 179 4.10 14.04 -15.55
N ASP A 180 4.15 14.64 -16.74
CA ASP A 180 4.66 14.01 -17.96
C ASP A 180 6.20 14.11 -18.07
N ASN A 181 6.90 13.85 -16.97
CA ASN A 181 8.34 13.67 -16.95
C ASN A 181 8.71 12.18 -17.19
N ILE A 182 10.01 11.89 -17.25
CA ILE A 182 10.54 10.52 -17.29
C ILE A 182 11.23 10.24 -15.95
N PRO A 183 10.76 9.30 -15.12
CA PRO A 183 9.52 8.53 -15.27
C PRO A 183 8.27 9.41 -15.08
N THR A 184 7.13 9.02 -15.66
CA THR A 184 5.85 9.71 -15.45
C THR A 184 5.44 9.56 -14.00
N ILE A 185 5.03 10.66 -13.36
CA ILE A 185 4.63 10.65 -11.95
C ILE A 185 3.13 10.87 -11.84
N TYR A 186 2.47 10.01 -11.07
CA TYR A 186 1.07 10.14 -10.69
C TYR A 186 0.98 10.50 -9.22
N ILE A 187 0.27 11.57 -8.90
CA ILE A 187 0.14 12.09 -7.54
C ILE A 187 -1.33 12.21 -7.18
N LEU A 188 -1.69 11.61 -6.06
CA LEU A 188 -3.01 11.67 -5.46
C LEU A 188 -2.92 12.42 -4.15
N TYR A 189 -3.50 13.62 -4.09
CA TYR A 189 -3.74 14.34 -2.84
C TYR A 189 -5.18 14.09 -2.40
N PHE A 190 -5.42 13.88 -1.12
CA PHE A 190 -6.77 13.63 -0.62
C PHE A 190 -6.93 14.00 0.86
N GLU A 191 -8.15 14.40 1.22
CA GLU A 191 -8.56 14.54 2.62
C GLU A 191 -9.02 13.16 3.13
N ALA A 192 -8.30 12.64 4.12
CA ALA A 192 -8.56 11.31 4.66
C ALA A 192 -9.88 11.28 5.45
N THR A 193 -10.65 10.21 5.28
CA THR A 193 -11.80 9.91 6.14
C THR A 193 -11.33 9.36 7.49
N GLY A 194 -12.20 9.35 8.50
CA GLY A 194 -11.90 8.78 9.82
C GLY A 194 -11.27 7.38 9.79
N PRO A 195 -11.78 6.42 8.98
CA PRO A 195 -11.16 5.11 8.83
C PRO A 195 -9.74 5.16 8.22
N ILE A 196 -9.50 6.01 7.22
CA ILE A 196 -8.17 6.15 6.60
C ILE A 196 -7.19 6.76 7.60
N LEU A 197 -7.59 7.84 8.30
CA LEU A 197 -6.79 8.47 9.35
C LEU A 197 -6.32 7.44 10.37
N LYS A 198 -7.25 6.61 10.86
CA LYS A 198 -6.96 5.57 11.85
C LYS A 198 -5.90 4.56 11.36
N TYR A 199 -5.99 4.14 10.10
CA TYR A 199 -5.02 3.19 9.52
C TYR A 199 -3.66 3.85 9.31
N PHE A 200 -3.64 5.07 8.77
CA PHE A 200 -2.39 5.76 8.46
C PHE A 200 -1.63 6.16 9.71
N ASP A 201 -2.32 6.68 10.73
CA ASP A 201 -1.69 7.02 12.02
C ASP A 201 -1.04 5.78 12.67
N ALA A 202 -1.54 4.57 12.39
CA ALA A 202 -0.95 3.33 12.91
C ALA A 202 0.41 2.97 12.25
N ILE A 203 0.70 3.43 11.03
CA ILE A 203 1.96 3.13 10.33
C ILE A 203 2.98 4.27 10.39
N GLU A 204 2.61 5.47 10.85
CA GLU A 204 3.52 6.63 10.94
C GLU A 204 4.87 6.32 11.60
N PRO A 205 4.95 5.58 12.73
CA PRO A 205 6.25 5.28 13.33
C PRO A 205 7.19 4.44 12.43
N GLN A 206 6.64 3.61 11.54
CA GLN A 206 7.45 2.88 10.56
C GLN A 206 7.81 3.76 9.36
N LYS A 207 6.95 4.70 9.00
CA LYS A 207 7.27 5.71 7.97
C LYS A 207 8.39 6.63 8.41
N ASP A 208 8.46 7.00 9.68
CA ASP A 208 9.57 7.79 10.22
C ASP A 208 10.91 7.08 10.03
N LYS A 209 10.98 5.77 10.34
CA LYS A 209 12.18 4.95 10.09
C LYS A 209 12.53 4.87 8.61
N LEU A 210 11.52 4.68 7.75
CA LEU A 210 11.71 4.64 6.30
C LEU A 210 12.27 5.97 5.78
N PHE A 211 11.74 7.09 6.27
CA PHE A 211 12.21 8.42 5.90
C PHE A 211 13.62 8.70 6.43
N GLU A 212 13.93 8.27 7.65
CA GLU A 212 15.29 8.37 8.19
C GLU A 212 16.28 7.60 7.30
N SER A 213 15.98 6.35 6.94
CA SER A 213 16.83 5.59 6.03
C SER A 213 16.97 6.23 4.64
N PHE A 214 15.92 6.90 4.14
CA PHE A 214 16.00 7.75 2.96
C PHE A 214 17.03 8.86 3.16
N VAL A 215 16.92 9.69 4.19
CA VAL A 215 17.89 10.76 4.46
C VAL A 215 19.32 10.22 4.59
N GLU A 216 19.49 9.11 5.28
CA GLU A 216 20.81 8.48 5.45
C GLU A 216 21.45 8.05 4.13
N SER A 217 20.65 7.62 3.15
CA SER A 217 21.14 7.22 1.82
C SER A 217 21.66 8.39 0.98
N PHE A 218 21.26 9.63 1.28
CA PHE A 218 21.72 10.84 0.60
C PHE A 218 22.84 11.58 1.36
N ARG A 219 23.38 11.00 2.44
CA ARG A 219 24.44 11.61 3.26
C ARG A 219 25.66 11.98 2.42
N LYS A 220 25.75 13.26 2.06
CA LYS A 220 27.01 13.88 1.63
C LYS A 220 27.57 14.86 2.65
N SER A 221 26.77 15.61 3.43
CA SER A 221 27.32 16.55 4.45
C SER A 221 26.33 17.13 5.48
N ILE A 222 25.07 16.70 5.53
CA ILE A 222 24.01 17.36 6.31
C ILE A 222 23.44 16.44 7.39
N SER A 223 23.06 17.00 8.56
CA SER A 223 22.42 16.22 9.63
C SER A 223 21.01 15.77 9.22
N VAL A 224 20.49 14.73 9.89
CA VAL A 224 19.12 14.28 9.62
C VAL A 224 18.11 15.39 9.88
N ALA A 225 18.27 16.13 10.98
CA ALA A 225 17.36 17.22 11.35
C ALA A 225 17.32 18.31 10.26
N ASP A 226 18.49 18.78 9.83
CA ASP A 226 18.59 19.84 8.83
C ASP A 226 18.02 19.39 7.47
N PHE A 227 18.23 18.13 7.08
CA PHE A 227 17.61 17.60 5.86
C PHE A 227 16.09 17.50 6.00
N LYS A 228 15.56 17.08 7.16
CA LYS A 228 14.11 17.05 7.40
C LYS A 228 13.52 18.47 7.26
N GLU A 229 14.22 19.50 7.73
CA GLU A 229 13.81 20.90 7.56
C GLU A 229 13.85 21.36 6.11
N LEU A 230 14.97 21.12 5.40
CA LEU A 230 15.11 21.45 3.99
C LEU A 230 14.04 20.76 3.13
N TYR A 231 13.79 19.48 3.40
CA TYR A 231 12.76 18.69 2.71
C TYR A 231 11.36 19.26 2.94
N LYS A 232 11.04 19.71 4.17
CA LYS A 232 9.77 20.38 4.48
C LYS A 232 9.66 21.73 3.77
N GLU A 233 10.72 22.53 3.76
CA GLU A 233 10.72 23.83 3.11
C GLU A 233 10.53 23.68 1.59
N ASN A 234 11.20 22.72 0.96
CA ASN A 234 11.05 22.41 -0.47
C ASN A 234 9.62 21.97 -0.86
N GLN A 235 8.82 21.49 0.08
CA GLN A 235 7.43 21.06 -0.18
C GLN A 235 6.39 22.07 0.27
N LYS A 236 6.80 23.14 0.96
CA LYS A 236 5.90 24.08 1.63
C LYS A 236 4.94 24.77 0.66
N ASP A 237 5.42 25.17 -0.51
CA ASP A 237 4.59 25.85 -1.51
C ASP A 237 3.53 24.92 -2.10
N GLU A 238 3.93 23.70 -2.45
CA GLU A 238 2.99 22.67 -2.90
C GLU A 238 1.98 22.34 -1.79
N HIS A 239 2.42 22.18 -0.55
CA HIS A 239 1.53 21.91 0.58
C HIS A 239 0.53 23.05 0.80
N ARG A 240 0.99 24.30 0.76
CA ARG A 240 0.13 25.49 0.88
C ARG A 240 -0.92 25.54 -0.23
N MET A 241 -0.51 25.30 -1.48
CA MET A 241 -1.40 25.24 -2.63
C MET A 241 -2.49 24.18 -2.42
N ILE A 242 -2.13 22.96 -2.05
CA ILE A 242 -3.09 21.86 -1.86
C ILE A 242 -4.03 22.12 -0.68
N ILE A 243 -3.53 22.65 0.43
CA ILE A 243 -4.37 23.03 1.59
C ILE A 243 -5.38 24.10 1.17
N SER A 244 -4.96 25.12 0.41
CA SER A 244 -5.85 26.16 -0.11
C SER A 244 -6.92 25.59 -1.04
N LEU A 245 -6.53 24.71 -1.96
CA LEU A 245 -7.44 24.01 -2.87
C LEU A 245 -8.55 23.30 -2.09
N PHE A 246 -8.22 22.53 -1.05
CA PHE A 246 -9.23 21.77 -0.29
C PHE A 246 -10.07 22.62 0.67
N LYS A 247 -9.59 23.81 1.06
CA LYS A 247 -10.41 24.77 1.83
C LYS A 247 -11.47 25.44 0.97
N SER A 248 -11.17 25.74 -0.29
CA SER A 248 -12.12 26.39 -1.21
C SER A 248 -13.32 25.52 -1.62
N HIS A 249 -13.28 24.22 -1.30
CA HIS A 249 -14.34 23.25 -1.62
C HIS A 249 -15.18 22.85 -0.39
N LYS A 250 -15.06 23.59 0.73
CA LYS A 250 -15.91 23.44 1.92
C LYS A 250 -16.98 24.52 1.94
#